data_AF-A0A0N4X6B1-F1
#
_entry.id   AF-A0A0N4X6B1-F1
#
_cell.length_a   1.000
_cell.length_b   1.000
_cell.length_c   1.000
_cell.angle_alpha   90.00
_cell.angle_beta   90.00
_cell.angle_gamma   90.00
#
_symmetry.space_group_name_H-M   'P 1'
#
loop_
_entity.id
_entity.type
_entity.pdbx_description
1 polymer ?
#
loop_
_entity_poly.entity_id
_entity_poly.type
_entity_poly.pdbx_seq_one_letter_code
_entity_poly.pdbx_strand_id
1 'polypeptide(L)'
;MRSLLVLAVVVASCLAVVIPRSQGNVIECVMCKIAVRVAAPMIGKDTVEIEQKFDKECKKELKDIPEGPRECEKYVNEHLDPIIHELESGTAPKDVCTKLHGC
;
A
#
# COMPACT_ATOMS: atom_id res chain seq x y z
N MET A 1 32.96 -8.88 43.78
CA MET A 1 33.16 -9.25 42.36
C MET A 1 32.07 -10.23 41.87
N ARG A 2 30.79 -9.94 42.09
CA ARG A 2 29.67 -10.78 41.59
C ARG A 2 28.49 -9.92 41.12
N SER A 3 28.23 -8.78 41.78
CA SER A 3 27.22 -7.81 41.33
C SER A 3 27.61 -7.00 40.08
N LEU A 4 28.89 -6.95 39.72
CA LEU A 4 29.36 -6.25 38.51
C LEU A 4 29.12 -7.04 37.21
N LEU A 5 28.85 -8.36 37.30
CA LEU A 5 28.61 -9.20 36.13
C LEU A 5 27.14 -9.20 35.67
N VAL A 6 26.21 -8.68 36.48
CA VAL A 6 24.76 -8.75 36.20
C VAL A 6 24.28 -7.54 35.38
N LEU A 7 25.04 -6.44 35.33
CA LEU A 7 24.65 -5.22 34.61
C LEU A 7 24.94 -5.24 33.11
N ALA A 8 25.70 -6.21 32.60
CA ALA A 8 26.06 -6.28 31.18
C ALA A 8 24.97 -6.92 30.30
N VAL A 9 23.97 -7.61 30.87
CA VAL A 9 22.98 -8.36 30.08
C VAL A 9 21.78 -7.51 29.65
N VAL A 10 21.52 -6.36 30.29
CA VAL A 10 20.31 -5.55 30.03
C VAL A 10 20.49 -4.53 28.90
N VAL A 11 21.72 -4.27 28.43
CA VAL A 11 21.99 -3.22 27.43
C VAL A 11 21.91 -3.73 25.97
N ALA A 12 21.69 -5.03 25.75
CA ALA A 12 21.76 -5.64 24.42
C ALA A 12 20.44 -5.72 23.64
N SER A 13 19.32 -5.16 24.14
CA SER A 13 17.99 -5.38 23.54
C SER A 13 17.37 -4.18 22.80
N CYS A 14 18.10 -3.07 22.61
CA CYS A 14 17.59 -1.91 21.84
C CYS A 14 18.01 -1.88 20.36
N LEU A 15 18.45 -3.00 19.78
CA LEU A 15 18.37 -3.16 18.33
C LEU A 15 16.90 -3.45 17.98
N ALA A 16 16.05 -2.42 18.08
CA ALA A 16 14.90 -2.34 17.22
C ALA A 16 15.47 -2.35 15.80
N VAL A 17 15.60 -3.54 15.22
CA VAL A 17 15.84 -3.72 13.80
C VAL A 17 14.66 -3.00 13.16
N VAL A 18 14.91 -1.76 12.71
CA VAL A 18 14.02 -1.08 11.78
C VAL A 18 14.14 -1.91 10.51
N ILE A 19 13.39 -3.01 10.44
CA ILE A 19 13.21 -3.75 9.21
C ILE A 19 12.60 -2.71 8.28
N PRO A 20 13.30 -2.25 7.22
CA PRO A 20 12.69 -1.35 6.27
C PRO A 20 11.42 -2.05 5.79
N ARG A 21 10.27 -1.41 6.06
CA ARG A 21 8.98 -1.96 5.66
C ARG A 21 9.08 -2.17 4.15
N SER A 22 8.87 -3.41 3.72
CA SER A 22 8.95 -3.83 2.32
C SER A 22 8.24 -2.81 1.45
N GLN A 23 8.97 -2.03 0.65
CA GLN A 23 8.36 -1.21 -0.40
C GLN A 23 7.77 -2.17 -1.43
N GLY A 24 6.57 -1.87 -1.89
CA GLY A 24 5.90 -2.64 -2.93
C GLY A 24 6.75 -2.74 -4.18
N ASN A 25 6.51 -3.79 -4.97
CA ASN A 25 7.21 -3.93 -6.24
C ASN A 25 6.74 -2.88 -7.26
N VAL A 26 7.39 -2.78 -8.42
CA VAL A 26 7.07 -1.77 -9.45
C VAL A 26 5.61 -1.85 -9.89
N ILE A 27 5.07 -3.06 -10.04
CA ILE A 27 3.68 -3.29 -10.50
C ILE A 27 2.70 -2.86 -9.41
N GLU A 28 2.98 -3.19 -8.16
CA GLU A 28 2.20 -2.78 -7.00
C GLU A 28 2.15 -1.25 -6.86
N CYS A 29 3.29 -0.57 -7.06
CA CYS A 29 3.35 0.89 -7.05
C CYS A 29 2.55 1.51 -8.20
N VAL A 30 2.56 0.90 -9.39
CA VAL A 30 1.75 1.34 -10.53
C VAL A 30 0.25 1.17 -10.23
N MET A 31 -0.17 0.00 -9.76
CA MET A 31 -1.57 -0.27 -9.42
C MET A 31 -2.08 0.66 -8.32
N CYS A 32 -1.27 0.90 -7.28
CA CYS A 32 -1.61 1.86 -6.24
C CYS A 32 -1.82 3.27 -6.81
N LYS A 33 -0.94 3.73 -7.70
CA LYS A 33 -1.07 5.05 -8.33
C LYS A 33 -2.31 5.15 -9.22
N ILE A 34 -2.68 4.08 -9.91
CA ILE A 34 -3.93 4.02 -10.69
C ILE A 34 -5.12 4.11 -9.74
N ALA A 35 -5.14 3.32 -8.66
CA ALA A 35 -6.16 3.34 -7.63
C ALA A 35 -6.36 4.73 -7.03
N VAL A 36 -5.28 5.38 -6.58
CA VAL A 36 -5.32 6.76 -6.07
C VAL A 36 -5.87 7.74 -7.10
N ARG A 37 -5.44 7.64 -8.37
CA ARG A 37 -5.90 8.52 -9.45
C ARG A 37 -7.40 8.37 -9.70
N VAL A 38 -7.93 7.17 -9.57
CA VAL A 38 -9.35 6.86 -9.74
C VAL A 38 -10.17 7.29 -8.52
N ALA A 39 -9.72 6.93 -7.31
CA ALA A 39 -10.46 7.11 -6.07
C ALA A 39 -10.48 8.56 -5.57
N ALA A 40 -9.37 9.30 -5.66
CA ALA A 40 -9.27 10.67 -5.14
C ALA A 40 -10.36 11.64 -5.65
N PRO A 41 -10.72 11.68 -6.95
CA PRO A 41 -11.83 12.52 -7.42
C PRO A 41 -13.22 11.94 -7.13
N MET A 42 -13.31 10.73 -6.56
CA MET A 42 -14.55 9.99 -6.32
C MET A 42 -14.86 9.80 -4.83
N ILE A 43 -14.16 10.50 -3.94
CA ILE A 43 -14.42 10.45 -2.51
C ILE A 43 -15.88 10.81 -2.20
N GLY A 44 -16.53 9.98 -1.39
CA GLY A 44 -17.96 10.06 -1.08
C GLY A 44 -18.88 9.42 -2.12
N LYS A 45 -18.35 8.77 -3.15
CA LYS A 45 -19.09 7.86 -4.04
C LYS A 45 -19.13 6.46 -3.47
N ASP A 46 -20.00 5.63 -4.04
CA ASP A 46 -20.09 4.22 -3.68
C ASP A 46 -18.78 3.49 -4.01
N THR A 47 -18.27 2.71 -3.07
CA THR A 47 -17.02 1.93 -3.24
C THR A 47 -17.09 1.04 -4.47
N VAL A 48 -18.24 0.44 -4.77
CA VAL A 48 -18.42 -0.43 -5.94
C VAL A 48 -18.22 0.35 -7.26
N GLU A 49 -18.61 1.62 -7.32
CA GLU A 49 -18.32 2.46 -8.49
C GLU A 49 -16.83 2.73 -8.66
N ILE A 50 -16.10 2.90 -7.55
CA ILE A 50 -14.65 3.11 -7.53
C ILE A 50 -13.93 1.82 -7.96
N GLU A 51 -14.32 0.68 -7.42
CA GLU A 51 -13.81 -0.65 -7.77
C GLU A 51 -13.95 -0.94 -9.27
N GLN A 52 -15.15 -0.76 -9.82
CA GLN A 52 -15.41 -0.99 -11.24
C GLN A 52 -14.58 -0.08 -12.14
N LYS A 53 -14.42 1.19 -11.75
CA LYS A 53 -13.62 2.13 -12.53
C LYS A 53 -12.12 1.85 -12.42
N PHE A 54 -11.64 1.46 -11.24
CA PHE A 54 -10.27 1.03 -11.05
C PHE A 54 -9.97 -0.21 -11.90
N ASP A 55 -10.79 -1.26 -11.81
CA ASP A 55 -10.62 -2.50 -12.58
C ASP A 55 -10.54 -2.22 -14.08
N LYS A 56 -11.46 -1.37 -14.59
CA LYS A 56 -11.48 -0.97 -16.00
C LYS A 56 -10.22 -0.24 -16.44
N GLU A 57 -9.79 0.78 -15.71
CA GLU A 57 -8.59 1.56 -16.08
C GLU A 57 -7.32 0.75 -15.89
N CYS A 58 -7.23 -0.04 -14.81
CA CYS A 58 -6.11 -0.94 -14.55
C CYS A 58 -5.95 -1.97 -15.67
N LYS A 59 -7.02 -2.67 -16.05
CA LYS A 59 -7.00 -3.65 -17.16
C LYS A 59 -6.59 -3.02 -18.48
N LYS A 60 -7.01 -1.77 -18.72
CA LYS A 60 -6.66 -1.03 -19.93
C LYS A 60 -5.18 -0.63 -19.95
N GLU A 61 -4.62 -0.19 -18.82
CA GLU A 61 -3.20 0.19 -18.71
C GLU A 61 -2.27 -1.04 -18.70
N LEU A 62 -2.70 -2.16 -18.10
CA LEU A 62 -1.91 -3.39 -17.96
C LEU A 62 -2.25 -4.48 -18.97
N LYS A 63 -3.03 -4.17 -20.03
CA LYS A 63 -3.48 -5.15 -21.03
C LYS A 63 -2.35 -5.93 -21.72
N ASP A 64 -1.19 -5.30 -21.85
CA ASP A 64 -0.01 -5.86 -22.55
C ASP A 64 0.95 -6.57 -21.58
N ILE A 65 0.64 -6.56 -20.28
CA ILE A 65 1.41 -7.26 -19.24
C ILE A 65 0.83 -8.66 -19.04
N PRO A 66 1.66 -9.73 -19.06
CA PRO A 66 1.20 -11.07 -18.72
C PRO A 66 0.49 -11.08 -17.36
N GLU A 67 -0.72 -11.62 -17.33
CA GLU A 67 -1.58 -11.67 -16.13
C GLU A 67 -2.02 -10.31 -15.58
N GLY A 68 -1.66 -9.18 -16.21
CA GLY A 68 -2.03 -7.83 -15.78
C GLY A 68 -3.53 -7.67 -15.49
N PRO A 69 -4.44 -8.08 -16.39
CA PRO A 69 -5.87 -8.02 -16.13
C PRO A 69 -6.35 -8.83 -14.92
N ARG A 70 -5.72 -9.97 -14.61
CA ARG A 70 -6.05 -10.79 -13.43
C ARG A 70 -5.51 -10.15 -12.16
N GLU A 71 -4.32 -9.58 -12.22
CA GLU A 71 -3.74 -8.84 -11.10
C GLU A 71 -4.58 -7.60 -10.75
N CYS A 72 -5.17 -6.91 -11.74
CA CYS A 72 -6.12 -5.83 -11.48
C CYS A 72 -7.34 -6.30 -10.67
N GLU A 73 -7.95 -7.43 -11.04
CA GLU A 73 -9.10 -7.99 -10.33
C GLU A 73 -8.73 -8.38 -8.89
N LYS A 74 -7.55 -8.97 -8.72
CA LYS A 74 -7.03 -9.33 -7.40
C LYS A 74 -6.77 -8.09 -6.55
N TYR A 75 -6.20 -7.04 -7.15
CA TYR A 75 -5.85 -5.80 -6.47
C TYR A 75 -7.09 -5.06 -5.92
N VAL A 76 -8.22 -5.11 -6.63
CA VAL A 76 -9.51 -4.59 -6.13
C VAL A 76 -9.80 -5.14 -4.73
N ASN A 77 -9.71 -6.46 -4.58
CA ASN A 77 -10.11 -7.16 -3.36
C ASN A 77 -9.08 -7.03 -2.23
N GLU A 78 -7.79 -6.93 -2.57
CA GLU A 78 -6.72 -7.00 -1.58
C GLU A 78 -6.23 -5.62 -1.11
N HIS A 79 -6.35 -4.59 -1.94
CA HIS A 79 -5.63 -3.33 -1.72
C HIS A 79 -6.43 -2.04 -1.94
N LEU A 80 -7.59 -2.10 -2.63
CA LEU A 80 -8.30 -0.87 -2.99
C LEU A 80 -8.97 -0.18 -1.79
N ASP A 81 -9.58 -0.96 -0.89
CA ASP A 81 -10.24 -0.44 0.32
C ASP A 81 -9.30 0.39 1.22
N PRO A 82 -8.10 -0.09 1.60
CA PRO A 82 -7.14 0.72 2.34
C PRO A 82 -6.75 2.04 1.66
N ILE A 83 -6.67 2.05 0.32
CA ILE A 83 -6.35 3.25 -0.47
C ILE A 83 -7.49 4.27 -0.38
N ILE A 84 -8.73 3.82 -0.53
CA ILE A 84 -9.92 4.67 -0.40
C ILE A 84 -9.98 5.25 1.02
N HIS A 85 -9.80 4.41 2.04
CA HIS A 85 -9.84 4.84 3.44
C HIS A 85 -8.80 5.90 3.78
N GLU A 86 -7.58 5.77 3.25
CA GLU A 86 -6.53 6.77 3.44
C GLU A 86 -6.90 8.13 2.81
N LEU A 87 -7.49 8.12 1.62
CA LEU A 87 -7.96 9.33 0.96
C LEU A 87 -9.14 9.98 1.72
N GLU A 88 -10.08 9.17 2.21
CA GLU A 88 -11.20 9.63 3.04
C GLU A 88 -10.73 10.23 4.38
N SER A 89 -9.66 9.67 4.93
CA SER A 89 -9.01 10.16 6.16
C SER A 89 -8.18 11.44 5.94
N GLY A 90 -8.13 11.95 4.71
CA GLY A 90 -7.46 13.20 4.36
C GLY A 90 -5.97 13.05 4.04
N THR A 91 -5.46 11.83 3.86
CA THR A 91 -4.09 11.63 3.36
C THR A 91 -4.01 12.18 1.94
N ALA A 92 -3.00 13.02 1.67
CA ALA A 92 -2.83 13.62 0.37
C ALA A 92 -2.59 12.52 -0.70
N PRO A 93 -3.22 12.57 -1.88
CA PRO A 93 -3.14 11.51 -2.89
C PRO A 93 -1.71 11.07 -3.23
N LYS A 94 -0.77 12.01 -3.32
CA LYS A 94 0.64 11.73 -3.62
C LYS A 94 1.36 10.91 -2.55
N ASP A 95 0.86 10.91 -1.30
CA ASP A 95 1.51 10.30 -0.14
C ASP A 95 0.88 8.93 0.20
N VAL A 96 -0.31 8.62 -0.33
CA VAL A 96 -1.06 7.37 -0.02
C VAL A 96 -0.25 6.12 -0.33
N CYS A 97 0.33 6.02 -1.53
CA CYS A 97 1.05 4.80 -1.92
C CYS A 97 2.31 4.56 -1.10
N THR A 98 3.01 5.63 -0.72
CA THR A 98 4.18 5.53 0.17
C THR A 98 3.78 5.20 1.60
N LYS A 99 2.66 5.77 2.07
CA LYS A 99 2.12 5.50 3.41
C LYS A 99 1.64 4.06 3.55
N LEU A 100 1.01 3.51 2.50
CA LEU A 100 0.56 2.13 2.44
C LEU A 100 1.64 1.14 2.01
N HIS A 101 2.86 1.62 1.77
CA HIS A 101 3.99 0.82 1.33
C HIS A 101 3.80 0.12 -0.02
N GLY A 102 2.83 0.56 -0.83
CA GLY A 102 2.72 0.15 -2.24
C GLY A 102 3.80 0.80 -3.10
N CYS A 103 4.40 1.89 -2.61
CA CYS A 103 5.66 2.51 -3.01
C CYS A 103 6.43 2.88 -1.71
#